data_AF-A0A2J6RFP1-F1
#
_entry.id   AF-A0A2J6RFP1-F1
#
_cell.length_a   1.000
_cell.length_b   1.000
_cell.length_c   1.000
_cell.angle_alpha   90.00
_cell.angle_beta   90.00
_cell.angle_gamma   90.00
#
_symmetry.space_group_name_H-M   'P 1'
#
loop_
_entity.id
_entity.type
_entity.pdbx_description
1 polymer ?
#
loop_
_entity_poly.entity_id
_entity_poly.type
_entity_poly.pdbx_seq_one_letter_code
_entity_poly.pdbx_strand_id
1 'polypeptide(L)'
;MPNWKSYESSVRLLSAIVAAHPGLKLNYDEVGRFYGDGAKYKSVWDRMNIINKNAKLLTDAVEAGRDPFKVELIDTTKVQDIAARFGGDCTTSAVENRFRRIKKDAHLINESIKKGIDPITLPIGDTDGVAAVRNAKRGPGQTRISRVLQALCTISFCFQIRPQDLNEEVFIDMRYRAC
;
A
#
# COMPACT_ATOMS: atom_id res chain seq x y z
N MET A 1 11.23 29.90 3.47
CA MET A 1 11.00 30.23 2.05
C MET A 1 10.69 28.93 1.31
N PRO A 2 9.64 28.85 0.47
CA PRO A 2 9.26 27.60 -0.20
C PRO A 2 10.35 27.12 -1.17
N ASN A 3 10.64 25.82 -1.18
CA ASN A 3 11.63 25.24 -2.09
C ASN A 3 10.99 24.89 -3.44
N TRP A 4 11.03 25.83 -4.39
CA TRP A 4 10.39 25.70 -5.71
C TRP A 4 10.92 24.57 -6.61
N LYS A 5 12.07 23.94 -6.29
CA LYS A 5 12.57 22.79 -7.05
C LYS A 5 11.94 21.46 -6.63
N SER A 6 11.36 21.39 -5.43
CA SER A 6 10.79 20.15 -4.92
C SER A 6 9.48 19.81 -5.63
N TYR A 7 9.29 18.51 -5.91
CA TYR A 7 8.03 17.97 -6.42
C TYR A 7 6.83 18.38 -5.55
N GLU A 8 7.00 18.28 -4.22
CA GLU A 8 5.97 18.62 -3.23
C GLU A 8 5.57 20.10 -3.31
N SER A 9 6.54 20.99 -3.57
CA SER A 9 6.27 22.43 -3.71
C SER A 9 5.50 22.76 -4.99
N SER A 10 5.75 22.05 -6.09
CA SER A 10 4.97 22.19 -7.33
C SER A 10 3.52 21.74 -7.16
N VAL A 11 3.29 20.60 -6.48
CA VAL A 11 1.93 20.10 -6.17
C VAL A 11 1.20 21.08 -5.26
N ARG A 12 1.89 21.62 -4.25
CA ARG A 12 1.32 22.61 -3.34
C ARG A 12 0.94 23.89 -4.04
N LEU A 13 1.81 24.41 -4.91
CA LEU A 13 1.52 25.60 -5.71
C LEU A 13 0.27 25.41 -6.57
N LEU A 14 0.19 24.29 -7.29
CA LEU A 14 -0.95 24.01 -8.17
C LEU A 14 -2.25 23.84 -7.36
N SER A 15 -2.17 23.20 -6.18
CA SER A 15 -3.31 23.05 -5.28
C SER A 15 -3.77 24.40 -4.71
N ALA A 16 -2.85 25.30 -4.39
CA ALA A 16 -3.17 26.64 -3.91
C ALA A 16 -3.86 27.50 -4.99
N ILE A 17 -3.42 27.43 -6.25
CA ILE A 17 -4.07 28.12 -7.38
C ILE A 17 -5.51 27.63 -7.55
N VAL A 18 -5.73 26.33 -7.44
CA VAL A 18 -7.07 25.73 -7.55
C VAL A 18 -7.95 26.11 -6.37
N ALA A 19 -7.39 26.15 -5.16
CA ALA A 19 -8.10 26.61 -3.97
C ALA A 19 -8.53 28.08 -4.08
N ALA A 20 -7.69 28.94 -4.69
CA ALA A 20 -8.00 30.34 -4.93
C ALA A 20 -9.07 30.55 -6.02
N HIS A 21 -9.26 29.58 -6.92
CA HIS A 21 -10.17 29.67 -8.06
C HIS A 21 -11.14 28.48 -8.13
N PRO A 22 -12.16 28.42 -7.26
CA PRO A 22 -13.10 27.29 -7.21
C PRO A 22 -13.99 27.16 -8.46
N GLY A 23 -14.11 28.20 -9.28
CA GLY A 23 -14.86 28.19 -10.56
C GLY A 23 -14.05 27.72 -11.77
N LEU A 24 -12.76 27.40 -11.61
CA LEU A 24 -11.89 27.03 -12.72
C LEU A 24 -12.21 25.62 -13.24
N LYS A 25 -12.84 25.55 -14.41
CA LYS A 25 -13.10 24.28 -15.10
C LYS A 25 -12.04 24.04 -16.18
N LEU A 26 -11.13 23.10 -15.91
CA LEU A 26 -10.10 22.68 -16.87
C LEU A 26 -10.67 21.68 -17.88
N ASN A 27 -10.34 21.86 -19.16
CA ASN A 27 -10.61 20.87 -20.20
C ASN A 27 -9.47 19.85 -20.27
N TYR A 28 -9.68 18.67 -19.68
CA TYR A 28 -8.61 17.66 -19.54
C TYR A 28 -8.14 17.05 -20.86
N ASP A 29 -8.97 17.04 -21.90
CA ASP A 29 -8.58 16.54 -23.22
C ASP A 29 -7.54 17.47 -23.87
N GLU A 30 -7.81 18.77 -23.88
CA GLU A 30 -6.88 19.77 -24.41
C GLU A 30 -5.62 19.86 -23.55
N VAL A 31 -5.73 19.76 -22.22
CA VAL A 31 -4.55 19.69 -21.34
C VAL A 31 -3.66 18.50 -21.70
N GLY A 32 -4.24 17.33 -22.00
CA GLY A 32 -3.47 16.17 -22.47
C GLY A 32 -2.74 16.43 -23.79
N ARG A 33 -3.36 17.17 -24.72
CA ARG A 33 -2.73 17.55 -26.00
C ARG A 33 -1.53 18.48 -25.78
N PHE A 34 -1.65 19.47 -24.91
CA PHE A 34 -0.56 20.40 -24.60
C PHE A 34 0.52 19.79 -23.69
N TYR A 35 0.20 18.77 -22.91
CA TYR A 35 1.18 18.06 -22.08
C TYR A 35 2.15 17.22 -22.93
N GLY A 36 1.69 16.70 -24.07
CA GLY A 36 2.48 15.84 -24.94
C GLY A 36 2.50 14.37 -24.48
N ASP A 37 3.38 13.57 -25.11
CA ASP A 37 3.63 12.14 -24.78
C ASP A 37 2.38 11.22 -24.80
N GLY A 38 1.33 11.62 -25.52
CA GLY A 38 0.08 10.84 -25.58
C GLY A 38 -0.67 10.76 -24.24
N ALA A 39 -0.48 11.73 -23.35
CA ALA A 39 -1.23 11.81 -22.08
C ALA A 39 -2.73 11.79 -22.35
N LYS A 40 -3.41 10.77 -21.82
CA LYS A 40 -4.85 10.57 -22.00
C LYS A 40 -5.63 11.41 -21.00
N TYR A 41 -6.91 11.68 -21.32
CA TYR A 41 -7.87 12.30 -20.40
C TYR A 41 -7.73 11.76 -18.97
N LYS A 42 -7.73 10.43 -18.83
CA LYS A 42 -7.74 9.77 -17.52
C LYS A 42 -6.48 10.04 -16.70
N SER A 43 -5.30 10.04 -17.32
CA SER A 43 -4.05 10.32 -16.58
C SER A 43 -3.98 11.76 -16.09
N VAL A 44 -4.46 12.71 -16.89
CA VAL A 44 -4.55 14.13 -16.48
C VAL A 44 -5.58 14.30 -15.37
N TRP A 45 -6.76 13.69 -15.54
CA TRP A 45 -7.85 13.74 -14.56
C TRP A 45 -7.43 13.11 -13.23
N ASP A 46 -6.79 11.95 -13.24
CA ASP A 46 -6.32 11.27 -12.02
C ASP A 46 -5.38 12.17 -11.23
N ARG A 47 -4.44 12.87 -11.89
CA ARG A 47 -3.53 13.82 -11.24
C ARG A 47 -4.29 15.03 -10.70
N MET A 48 -5.18 15.61 -11.50
CA MET A 48 -5.96 16.78 -11.09
C MET A 48 -6.89 16.48 -9.93
N ASN A 49 -7.45 15.27 -9.85
CA ASN A 49 -8.32 14.86 -8.76
C ASN A 49 -7.60 14.90 -7.40
N ILE A 50 -6.30 14.57 -7.35
CA ILE A 50 -5.49 14.68 -6.14
C ILE A 50 -5.27 16.16 -5.78
N ILE A 51 -4.93 16.99 -6.76
CA ILE A 51 -4.75 18.43 -6.59
C ILE A 51 -6.05 19.07 -6.09
N ASN A 52 -7.21 18.67 -6.60
CA ASN A 52 -8.52 19.16 -6.14
C ASN A 52 -8.81 18.76 -4.68
N LYS A 53 -8.43 17.56 -4.25
CA LYS A 53 -8.55 17.14 -2.85
C LYS A 53 -7.63 17.95 -1.95
N ASN A 54 -6.38 18.14 -2.37
CA ASN A 54 -5.40 18.96 -1.67
C ASN A 54 -5.84 20.43 -1.59
N ALA A 55 -6.45 20.97 -2.65
CA ALA A 55 -7.02 22.31 -2.66
C ALA A 55 -8.08 22.49 -1.58
N LYS A 56 -9.00 21.52 -1.43
CA LYS A 56 -10.00 21.53 -0.35
C LYS A 56 -9.35 21.54 1.03
N LEU A 57 -8.34 20.69 1.26
CA LEU A 57 -7.61 20.67 2.53
C LEU A 57 -6.92 22.01 2.84
N LEU A 58 -6.42 22.70 1.80
CA LEU A 58 -5.83 24.03 1.95
C LEU A 58 -6.91 25.07 2.28
N THR A 59 -8.07 25.03 1.61
CA THR A 59 -9.22 25.90 1.94
C THR A 59 -9.66 25.70 3.38
N ASP A 60 -9.88 24.45 3.80
CA ASP A 60 -10.27 24.12 5.18
C ASP A 60 -9.23 24.61 6.21
N ALA A 61 -7.94 24.53 5.87
CA ALA A 61 -6.87 25.01 6.74
C ALA A 61 -6.82 26.54 6.84
N VAL A 62 -7.05 27.25 5.74
CA VAL A 62 -7.17 28.71 5.73
C VAL A 62 -8.38 29.15 6.54
N GLU A 63 -9.52 28.49 6.37
CA GLU A 63 -10.74 28.75 7.14
C GLU A 63 -10.53 28.49 8.65
N ALA A 64 -9.74 27.48 9.01
CA ALA A 64 -9.35 27.21 10.38
C ALA A 64 -8.24 28.15 10.93
N GLY A 65 -7.77 29.12 10.14
CA GLY A 65 -6.71 30.05 10.52
C GLY A 65 -5.33 29.40 10.70
N ARG A 66 -5.12 28.20 10.15
CA ARG A 66 -3.84 27.48 10.19
C ARG A 66 -3.00 27.88 8.99
N ASP A 67 -1.68 27.89 9.18
CA ASP A 67 -0.73 28.14 8.09
C ASP A 67 -0.87 27.04 7.00
N PRO A 68 -1.26 27.40 5.77
CA PRO A 68 -1.43 26.46 4.68
C PRO A 68 -0.12 25.81 4.25
N PHE A 69 1.05 26.24 4.75
CA PHE A 69 2.34 25.57 4.51
C PHE A 69 2.55 24.33 5.38
N LYS A 70 1.90 24.25 6.55
CA LYS A 70 2.05 23.13 7.49
C LYS A 70 1.09 21.97 7.24
N VAL A 71 0.17 22.12 6.29
CA VAL A 71 -0.81 21.08 5.93
C VAL A 71 -0.10 19.95 5.18
N GLU A 72 -0.25 18.71 5.61
CA GLU A 72 0.23 17.56 4.85
C GLU A 72 -0.66 17.32 3.64
N LEU A 73 -0.05 17.27 2.45
CA LEU A 73 -0.77 17.00 1.21
C LEU A 73 -0.85 15.50 0.94
N ILE A 74 -1.88 15.10 0.21
CA ILE A 74 -2.04 13.72 -0.26
C ILE A 74 -1.08 13.52 -1.44
N ASP A 75 -0.07 12.67 -1.23
CA ASP A 75 0.84 12.21 -2.27
C ASP A 75 0.50 10.79 -2.71
N THR A 76 0.48 10.55 -4.03
CA THR A 76 0.27 9.20 -4.59
C THR A 76 1.38 8.21 -4.25
N THR A 77 2.54 8.71 -3.84
CA THR A 77 3.71 7.89 -3.49
C THR A 77 3.57 7.21 -2.13
N LYS A 78 2.62 7.64 -1.28
CA LYS A 78 2.42 7.06 0.06
C LYS A 78 1.64 5.74 0.06
N VAL A 79 1.06 5.32 -1.07
CA VAL A 79 0.67 3.91 -1.21
C VAL A 79 1.96 3.14 -1.45
N GLN A 80 2.58 2.65 -0.38
CA GLN A 80 3.68 1.70 -0.52
C GLN A 80 3.19 0.57 -1.42
N ASP A 81 3.80 0.45 -2.59
CA ASP A 81 3.47 -0.62 -3.51
C ASP A 81 3.79 -1.92 -2.78
N ILE A 82 2.75 -2.58 -2.26
CA ILE A 82 2.87 -3.83 -1.51
C ILE A 82 3.70 -4.83 -2.34
N ALA A 83 3.57 -4.77 -3.67
CA ALA A 83 4.36 -5.54 -4.62
C ALA A 83 5.87 -5.30 -4.49
N ALA A 84 6.31 -4.05 -4.30
CA ALA A 84 7.72 -3.70 -4.12
C ALA A 84 8.32 -4.27 -2.83
N ARG A 85 7.51 -4.56 -1.80
CA ARG A 85 7.94 -5.19 -0.55
C ARG A 85 8.03 -6.72 -0.64
N PHE A 86 7.38 -7.33 -1.64
CA PHE A 86 7.41 -8.77 -1.87
C PHE A 86 8.65 -9.26 -2.64
N GLY A 87 9.41 -8.37 -3.30
CA GLY A 87 10.61 -8.72 -4.06
C GLY A 87 10.37 -8.98 -5.55
N GLY A 88 11.47 -9.15 -6.30
CA GLY A 88 11.68 -8.85 -7.73
C GLY A 88 10.73 -9.38 -8.81
N ASP A 89 9.74 -10.22 -8.48
CA ASP A 89 8.78 -10.77 -9.46
C ASP A 89 7.31 -10.50 -9.10
N CYS A 90 7.05 -9.85 -7.96
CA CYS A 90 5.68 -9.54 -7.55
C CYS A 90 5.17 -8.31 -8.31
N THR A 91 4.17 -8.49 -9.18
CA THR A 91 3.49 -7.36 -9.84
C THR A 91 2.30 -6.89 -9.01
N THR A 92 1.98 -5.60 -9.09
CA THR A 92 0.76 -5.03 -8.46
C THR A 92 -0.50 -5.81 -8.87
N SER A 93 -0.57 -6.29 -10.12
CA SER A 93 -1.64 -7.15 -10.63
C SER A 93 -1.73 -8.51 -9.92
N ALA A 94 -0.59 -9.13 -9.61
CA ALA A 94 -0.56 -10.40 -8.89
C ALA A 94 -1.11 -10.25 -7.46
N VAL A 95 -0.73 -9.16 -6.79
CA VAL A 95 -1.21 -8.78 -5.46
C VAL A 95 -2.72 -8.50 -5.49
N GLU A 96 -3.19 -7.63 -6.38
CA GLU A 96 -4.61 -7.28 -6.50
C GLU A 96 -5.47 -8.50 -6.83
N ASN A 97 -4.99 -9.43 -7.66
CA ASN A 97 -5.71 -10.67 -7.95
C ASN A 97 -5.92 -11.55 -6.71
N ARG A 98 -4.96 -11.58 -5.77
CA ARG A 98 -5.14 -12.27 -4.48
C ARG A 98 -6.13 -11.53 -3.57
N PHE A 99 -6.06 -10.20 -3.53
CA PHE A 99 -6.98 -9.38 -2.74
C PHE A 99 -8.41 -9.39 -3.28
N ARG A 100 -8.64 -9.72 -4.54
CA ARG A 100 -9.99 -9.73 -5.14
C ARG A 100 -10.97 -10.66 -4.41
N ARG A 101 -10.54 -11.85 -3.99
CA ARG A 101 -11.40 -12.78 -3.22
C ARG A 101 -11.69 -12.21 -1.83
N ILE A 102 -10.64 -11.74 -1.15
CA ILE A 102 -10.72 -11.17 0.19
C ILE A 102 -11.66 -9.94 0.23
N LYS A 103 -11.61 -9.07 -0.78
CA LYS A 103 -12.52 -7.91 -0.88
C LYS A 103 -13.98 -8.36 -1.06
N LYS A 104 -14.24 -9.36 -1.90
CA LYS A 104 -15.60 -9.92 -2.08
C LYS A 104 -16.13 -10.50 -0.77
N ASP A 105 -15.31 -11.26 -0.06
CA ASP A 105 -15.69 -11.84 1.23
C ASP A 105 -15.96 -10.75 2.27
N ALA A 106 -15.14 -9.70 2.31
CA ALA A 106 -15.37 -8.55 3.18
C ALA A 106 -16.71 -7.83 2.87
N HIS A 107 -17.09 -7.72 1.59
CA HIS A 107 -18.41 -7.18 1.23
C HIS A 107 -19.55 -8.08 1.70
N LEU A 108 -19.43 -9.40 1.51
CA LEU A 108 -20.43 -10.37 2.00
C LEU A 108 -20.61 -10.29 3.51
N ILE A 109 -19.51 -10.19 4.27
CA ILE A 109 -19.55 -10.00 5.73
C ILE A 109 -20.29 -8.71 6.08
N ASN A 110 -19.94 -7.59 5.46
CA ASN A 110 -20.60 -6.31 5.73
C ASN A 110 -22.10 -6.32 5.36
N GLU A 111 -22.48 -7.00 4.29
CA GLU A 111 -23.89 -7.19 3.91
C GLU A 111 -24.64 -8.10 4.88
N SER A 112 -24.00 -9.16 5.39
CA SER A 112 -24.61 -10.06 6.38
C SER A 112 -24.91 -9.35 7.70
N ILE A 113 -23.96 -8.54 8.18
CA ILE A 113 -24.11 -7.74 9.40
C ILE A 113 -25.28 -6.76 9.21
N LYS A 114 -25.39 -6.11 8.04
CA LYS A 114 -26.53 -5.25 7.71
C LYS A 114 -27.86 -5.99 7.67
N LYS A 115 -27.87 -7.27 7.30
CA LYS A 115 -29.05 -8.14 7.28
C LYS A 115 -29.33 -8.80 8.64
N GLY A 116 -28.48 -8.58 9.65
CA GLY A 116 -28.59 -9.23 10.96
C GLY A 116 -28.27 -10.73 10.95
N ILE A 117 -27.55 -11.20 9.92
CA ILE A 117 -27.12 -12.60 9.77
C ILE A 117 -25.69 -12.71 10.33
N ASP A 118 -25.45 -13.70 11.17
CA ASP A 118 -24.13 -13.90 11.76
C ASP A 118 -23.09 -14.26 10.68
N PRO A 119 -21.96 -13.53 10.60
CA PRO A 119 -20.97 -13.75 9.54
C PRO A 119 -20.25 -15.10 9.62
N ILE A 120 -20.40 -15.83 10.73
CA ILE A 120 -19.88 -17.20 10.89
C ILE A 120 -20.59 -18.22 10.01
N THR A 121 -21.82 -17.93 9.59
CA THR A 121 -22.62 -18.83 8.73
C THR A 121 -22.43 -18.52 7.24
N LEU A 122 -21.54 -17.60 6.89
CA LEU A 122 -21.27 -17.27 5.50
C LEU A 122 -20.20 -18.20 4.91
N PRO A 123 -20.35 -18.60 3.63
CA PRO A 123 -19.28 -19.26 2.91
C PRO A 123 -18.21 -18.21 2.55
N ILE A 124 -17.22 -18.04 3.42
CA ILE A 124 -16.06 -17.18 3.21
C ILE A 124 -14.89 -18.04 2.70
N GLY A 125 -14.24 -17.65 1.61
CA GLY A 125 -13.19 -18.45 0.99
C GLY A 125 -13.71 -19.81 0.47
N ASP A 126 -13.07 -20.90 0.89
CA ASP A 126 -13.46 -22.28 0.53
C ASP A 126 -14.27 -22.97 1.66
N THR A 127 -14.90 -22.20 2.56
CA THR A 127 -15.69 -22.76 3.67
C THR A 127 -17.17 -22.88 3.31
N ASP A 128 -17.81 -23.95 3.78
CA ASP A 128 -19.20 -24.29 3.43
C ASP A 128 -20.25 -23.48 4.21
N GLY A 129 -19.85 -22.44 4.95
CA GLY A 129 -20.75 -21.64 5.79
C GLY A 129 -21.39 -22.41 6.96
N VAL A 130 -20.93 -23.64 7.23
CA VAL A 130 -21.32 -24.37 8.44
C VAL A 130 -20.50 -23.80 9.58
N ALA A 131 -21.17 -23.25 10.59
CA ALA A 131 -20.52 -22.74 11.80
C ALA A 131 -19.48 -23.78 12.25
N ALA A 132 -18.23 -23.36 12.40
CA ALA A 132 -17.20 -24.20 13.00
C ALA A 132 -17.54 -24.38 14.48
N VAL A 133 -18.57 -25.18 14.77
CA VAL A 133 -18.98 -25.55 16.11
C VAL A 133 -17.82 -26.36 16.67
N ARG A 134 -17.11 -25.74 17.62
CA ARG A 134 -16.07 -26.40 18.40
C ARG A 134 -16.63 -27.69 19.02
N ASN A 135 -15.84 -28.76 18.91
CA ASN A 135 -15.97 -30.09 19.49
C ASN A 135 -16.79 -31.14 18.73
N ALA A 136 -16.13 -31.83 17.81
CA ALA A 136 -16.30 -33.27 17.64
C ALA A 136 -14.95 -33.94 17.32
N LYS A 137 -14.37 -34.59 18.32
CA LYS A 137 -13.30 -35.60 18.27
C LYS A 137 -12.04 -35.27 17.43
N ARG A 138 -11.01 -34.77 18.11
CA ARG A 138 -9.61 -34.92 17.65
C ARG A 138 -9.25 -36.42 17.69
N GLY A 139 -9.34 -37.10 16.54
CA GLY A 139 -8.68 -38.39 16.31
C GLY A 139 -7.15 -38.23 16.23
N PRO A 140 -6.37 -39.29 16.46
CA PRO A 140 -4.92 -39.18 16.58
C PRO A 140 -4.33 -38.70 15.26
N GLY A 141 -3.35 -37.81 15.38
CA GLY A 141 -2.92 -36.92 14.31
C GLY A 141 -2.53 -37.62 13.02
N GLN A 142 -3.19 -37.23 11.93
CA GLN A 142 -2.56 -37.23 10.62
C GLN A 142 -2.49 -35.77 10.15
N THR A 143 -1.42 -35.11 10.59
CA THR A 143 -0.97 -33.81 10.10
C THR A 143 -0.78 -33.89 8.59
N ARG A 144 -1.82 -33.54 7.83
CA ARG A 144 -1.70 -33.12 6.42
C ARG A 144 -1.13 -31.71 6.38
N ILE A 145 0.12 -31.58 6.86
CA ILE A 145 1.01 -30.52 6.42
C ILE A 145 1.55 -30.98 5.06
N SER A 146 0.68 -31.13 4.06
CA SER A 146 1.05 -31.59 2.73
C SER A 146 0.62 -30.55 1.70
N ARG A 147 1.49 -29.53 1.54
CA ARG A 147 1.89 -28.89 0.27
C ARG A 147 2.65 -27.58 0.50
N VAL A 148 2.49 -26.93 1.65
CA VAL A 148 3.30 -25.74 2.00
C VAL A 148 4.65 -26.12 2.60
N LEU A 149 4.73 -27.21 3.38
CA LEU A 149 6.00 -27.64 4.00
C LEU A 149 6.89 -28.50 3.07
N GLN A 150 6.34 -29.04 1.98
CA GLN A 150 7.14 -29.74 0.96
C GLN A 150 7.88 -28.78 0.02
N ALA A 151 7.45 -27.51 -0.05
CA ALA A 151 8.15 -26.46 -0.80
C ALA A 151 9.27 -25.80 0.01
N LEU A 152 9.22 -25.85 1.35
CA LEU A 152 10.29 -25.34 2.21
C LEU A 152 11.42 -26.36 2.44
N CYS A 153 11.17 -27.66 2.23
CA CYS A 153 12.18 -28.70 2.42
C CYS A 153 13.06 -28.96 1.17
N THR A 154 12.66 -28.52 -0.03
CA THR A 154 13.47 -28.66 -1.26
C THR A 154 14.41 -27.49 -1.54
N ILE A 155 14.32 -26.38 -0.79
CA ILE A 155 15.30 -25.28 -0.88
C ILE A 155 16.54 -25.55 -0.01
N SER A 156 16.53 -26.62 0.81
CA SER A 156 17.65 -26.97 1.67
C SER A 156 18.74 -27.84 1.02
N PHE A 157 18.73 -28.07 -0.30
CA PHE A 157 19.66 -29.01 -0.95
C PHE A 157 20.49 -28.46 -2.12
N CYS A 158 20.59 -27.13 -2.30
CA CYS A 158 21.46 -26.62 -3.38
C CYS A 158 22.30 -25.37 -3.06
N PHE A 159 22.42 -24.95 -1.80
CA PHE A 159 23.41 -23.93 -1.44
C PHE A 159 24.28 -24.42 -0.29
N GLN A 160 25.36 -25.09 -0.67
CA GLN A 160 26.52 -25.45 0.14
C GLN A 160 27.23 -24.15 0.59
N ILE A 161 26.73 -23.49 1.64
CA ILE A 161 27.53 -22.48 2.35
C ILE A 161 28.14 -23.17 3.57
N ARG A 162 29.47 -23.24 3.57
CA ARG A 162 30.30 -23.67 4.71
C ARG A 162 30.08 -22.71 5.90
N PRO A 163 29.89 -23.21 7.13
CA PRO A 163 29.78 -22.36 8.31
C PRO A 163 31.16 -22.14 8.95
N GLN A 164 31.93 -21.21 8.38
CA GLN A 164 33.07 -20.49 8.97
C GLN A 164 33.01 -19.13 8.23
N ASP A 165 32.62 -18.00 8.82
CA ASP A 165 33.37 -17.26 9.84
C ASP A 165 32.44 -16.37 10.68
N LEU A 166 32.48 -16.55 12.00
CA LEU A 166 31.94 -15.63 12.99
C LEU A 166 33.06 -14.68 13.41
N ASN A 167 32.89 -13.39 13.13
CA ASN A 167 33.40 -12.20 13.84
C ASN A 167 34.81 -12.25 14.47
N GLU A 168 35.80 -11.60 13.86
CA GLU A 168 36.97 -11.02 14.56
C GLU A 168 37.75 -10.08 13.59
N GLU A 169 37.41 -8.79 13.51
CA GLU A 169 38.31 -7.69 13.07
C GLU A 169 37.72 -6.30 13.42
N VAL A 170 37.20 -6.12 14.64
CA VAL A 170 37.04 -4.78 15.24
C VAL A 170 37.55 -4.82 16.67
N PHE A 171 38.85 -5.10 16.78
CA PHE A 171 39.68 -4.88 17.96
C PHE A 171 41.10 -4.86 17.39
N ILE A 172 41.65 -3.70 17.00
CA ILE A 172 42.62 -2.94 17.80
C ILE A 172 42.80 -1.60 17.06
N ASP A 173 42.11 -0.54 17.49
CA ASP A 173 42.58 0.84 17.25
C ASP A 173 41.94 1.85 18.23
N MET A 174 42.09 1.64 19.54
CA MET A 174 41.93 2.73 20.53
C MET A 174 42.29 2.36 21.98
N ARG A 175 43.37 1.62 22.26
CA ARG A 175 43.83 1.48 23.67
C ARG A 175 45.27 1.01 23.86
N TYR A 176 46.27 1.73 23.34
CA TYR A 176 47.61 1.75 23.95
C TYR A 176 48.19 3.16 23.91
N ARG A 177 47.96 3.89 25.00
CA ARG A 177 48.66 5.09 25.42
C ARG A 177 49.04 4.87 26.88
N ALA A 178 50.17 4.22 27.12
CA ALA A 178 50.90 4.23 28.39
C ALA A 178 52.23 3.45 28.23
N CYS A 179 53.33 4.15 28.51
CA CYS A 179 54.74 3.74 28.57
C CYS A 179 55.46 3.53 27.23
#